data_AF-A0AAP5D483-F1
#
_entry.id   AF-A0AAP5D483-F1
#
_cell.length_a   1.000
_cell.length_b   1.000
_cell.length_c   1.000
_cell.angle_alpha   90.00
_cell.angle_beta   90.00
_cell.angle_gamma   90.00
#
_symmetry.space_group_name_H-M   'P 1'
#
loop_
_entity.id
_entity.type
_entity.pdbx_description
1 polymer ?
#
loop_
_entity_poly.entity_id
_entity_poly.type
_entity_poly.pdbx_seq_one_letter_code
_entity_poly.pdbx_strand_id
1 'polypeptide(L)'
;MIRTVRTALVLLLATGGPAACARQARVESGPADSAATDTATGTVRQVGNTPFVRTIVEDPSGAVRIVGPYESEISRLVGARVQAVGVIDSASRGRAMGPDLRASGYTILSVDGDRPTVGYLRRSDAGDFFLRTEEGHDVPLSSVSSALADQVGAKVWVVTNAQGAVARYGILKRP
;
A
#
# COMPACT_ATOMS: atom_id res chain seq x y z
N MET A 1 -43.13 5.96 48.13
CA MET A 1 -44.59 5.98 48.36
C MET A 1 -45.27 5.33 47.18
N ILE A 2 -46.13 4.36 47.48
CA ILE A 2 -46.86 3.46 46.58
C ILE A 2 -47.92 4.23 45.78
N ARG A 3 -48.11 3.90 44.49
CA ARG A 3 -49.45 3.77 43.89
C ARG A 3 -49.43 2.99 42.58
N THR A 4 -49.85 1.74 42.71
CA THR A 4 -50.47 0.83 41.75
C THR A 4 -51.61 1.52 40.97
N VAL A 5 -51.97 1.02 39.77
CA VAL A 5 -53.32 0.55 39.38
C VAL A 5 -53.64 0.66 37.86
N ARG A 6 -53.99 -0.52 37.30
CA ARG A 6 -54.95 -0.88 36.22
C ARG A 6 -54.69 -0.55 34.74
N THR A 7 -54.39 -1.63 34.01
CA THR A 7 -55.29 -2.31 33.05
C THR A 7 -56.24 -1.46 32.21
N ALA A 8 -56.05 -1.47 30.89
CA ALA A 8 -57.15 -1.56 29.92
C ALA A 8 -56.66 -2.19 28.61
N LEU A 9 -57.18 -3.39 28.38
CA LEU A 9 -57.16 -4.18 27.15
C LEU A 9 -58.06 -3.52 26.11
N VAL A 10 -57.59 -3.26 24.90
CA VAL A 10 -58.44 -3.10 23.72
C VAL A 10 -57.83 -3.84 22.54
N LEU A 11 -58.45 -4.97 22.20
CA LEU A 11 -58.33 -5.64 20.91
C LEU A 11 -59.06 -4.79 19.86
N LEU A 12 -58.40 -4.49 18.74
CA LEU A 12 -59.10 -4.25 17.48
C LEU A 12 -58.48 -5.13 16.38
N LEU A 13 -59.26 -6.10 15.94
CA LEU A 13 -59.06 -6.88 14.73
C LEU A 13 -59.47 -6.03 13.53
N ALA A 14 -58.54 -5.79 12.61
CA ALA A 14 -58.84 -5.32 11.26
C ALA A 14 -58.08 -6.20 10.26
N THR A 15 -58.75 -7.25 9.78
CA THR A 15 -58.29 -8.06 8.65
C THR A 15 -58.65 -7.34 7.36
N GLY A 16 -57.67 -6.69 6.74
CA GLY A 16 -57.76 -6.13 5.39
C GLY A 16 -56.55 -6.56 4.56
N GLY A 17 -56.79 -7.28 3.46
CA GLY A 17 -55.76 -7.64 2.47
C GLY A 17 -55.20 -6.40 1.76
N PRO A 18 -54.04 -6.52 1.07
CA PRO A 18 -54.13 -6.83 -0.35
C PRO A 18 -52.98 -7.69 -0.91
N ALA A 19 -53.17 -8.12 -2.15
CA ALA A 19 -52.22 -8.78 -3.03
C ALA A 19 -50.77 -8.31 -2.87
N ALA A 20 -49.87 -9.22 -2.52
CA ALA A 20 -48.44 -8.99 -2.52
C ALA A 20 -47.80 -9.73 -3.70
N CYS A 21 -47.29 -8.95 -4.65
CA CYS A 21 -46.39 -9.39 -5.70
C CYS A 21 -45.33 -10.36 -5.14
N ALA A 22 -45.20 -11.52 -5.75
CA ALA A 22 -43.99 -12.32 -5.66
C ALA A 22 -42.83 -11.53 -6.29
N ARG A 23 -42.21 -10.65 -5.50
CA ARG A 23 -40.91 -10.05 -5.80
C ARG A 23 -39.90 -10.87 -5.02
N GLN A 24 -39.39 -11.93 -5.65
CA GLN A 24 -38.23 -12.65 -5.14
C GLN A 24 -37.14 -11.63 -4.86
N ALA A 25 -36.82 -11.45 -3.57
CA ALA A 25 -35.73 -10.60 -3.14
C ALA A 25 -34.46 -11.12 -3.82
N ARG A 26 -33.95 -10.27 -4.70
CA ARG A 26 -32.69 -10.41 -5.40
C ARG A 26 -31.59 -10.44 -4.35
N VAL A 27 -30.70 -11.42 -4.49
CA VAL A 27 -29.45 -11.65 -3.74
C VAL A 27 -28.85 -10.36 -3.17
N GLU A 28 -28.80 -10.25 -1.85
CA GLU A 28 -27.89 -9.32 -1.17
C GLU A 28 -26.72 -10.12 -0.62
N SER A 29 -25.77 -10.42 -1.51
CA SER A 29 -24.41 -10.72 -1.11
C SER A 29 -23.76 -9.36 -0.88
N GLY A 30 -23.74 -8.93 0.39
CA GLY A 30 -23.00 -7.76 0.83
C GLY A 30 -21.51 -7.87 0.45
N PRO A 31 -20.77 -6.75 0.47
CA PRO A 31 -19.36 -6.74 0.10
C PRO A 31 -18.61 -7.81 0.90
N ALA A 32 -17.86 -8.64 0.17
CA ALA A 32 -16.92 -9.59 0.73
C ALA A 32 -16.09 -8.91 1.82
N ASP A 33 -15.95 -9.60 2.96
CA ASP A 33 -15.09 -9.19 4.07
C ASP A 33 -13.81 -8.56 3.52
N SER A 34 -13.67 -7.25 3.75
CA SER A 34 -12.41 -6.56 3.51
C SER A 34 -11.44 -7.20 4.50
N ALA A 35 -10.66 -8.19 4.04
CA ALA A 35 -9.57 -8.72 4.82
C ALA A 35 -8.74 -7.53 5.33
N ALA A 36 -8.61 -7.42 6.65
CA ALA A 36 -7.90 -6.30 7.25
C ALA A 36 -6.51 -6.19 6.61
N THR A 37 -6.22 -5.07 5.97
CA THR A 37 -4.91 -4.81 5.38
C THR A 37 -3.96 -4.40 6.51
N ASP A 38 -2.98 -5.24 6.77
CA ASP A 38 -1.91 -4.95 7.71
C ASP A 38 -0.93 -3.94 7.10
N THR A 39 -0.30 -3.15 7.97
CA THR A 39 0.69 -2.15 7.58
C THR A 39 1.95 -2.30 8.42
N ALA A 40 3.12 -2.29 7.77
CA ALA A 40 4.43 -2.21 8.43
C ALA A 40 5.13 -0.93 7.99
N THR A 41 5.53 -0.09 8.94
CA THR A 41 6.22 1.19 8.66
C THR A 41 7.55 1.21 9.35
N GLY A 42 8.64 1.44 8.61
CA GLY A 42 9.97 1.39 9.19
C GLY A 42 11.07 1.56 8.16
N THR A 43 12.30 1.29 8.57
CA THR A 43 13.49 1.32 7.71
C THR A 43 13.70 -0.03 7.07
N VAL A 44 13.94 -0.06 5.76
CA VAL A 44 14.26 -1.31 5.06
C VAL A 44 15.67 -1.76 5.40
N ARG A 45 15.82 -3.05 5.74
CA ARG A 45 17.12 -3.70 5.93
C ARG A 45 17.16 -5.06 5.25
N GLN A 46 18.38 -5.50 4.95
CA GLN A 46 18.67 -6.86 4.56
C GLN A 46 19.40 -7.58 5.68
N VAL A 47 18.95 -8.78 5.99
CA VAL A 47 19.45 -9.60 7.09
C VAL A 47 19.74 -11.02 6.62
N GLY A 48 20.73 -11.66 7.22
CA GLY A 48 21.24 -12.96 6.80
C GLY A 48 22.50 -12.85 5.93
N ASN A 49 22.99 -14.00 5.49
CA ASN A 49 24.18 -14.13 4.65
C ASN A 49 23.82 -14.81 3.35
N THR A 50 24.55 -14.54 2.27
CA THR A 50 24.38 -15.20 0.97
C THR A 50 24.41 -16.73 1.12
N PRO A 51 23.46 -17.48 0.52
CA PRO A 51 22.36 -17.04 -0.37
C PRO A 51 21.04 -16.73 0.36
N PHE A 52 21.00 -16.77 1.70
CA PHE A 52 19.80 -16.62 2.52
C PHE A 52 19.62 -15.20 3.06
N VAL A 53 19.66 -14.22 2.17
CA VAL A 53 19.33 -12.83 2.51
C VAL A 53 17.81 -12.67 2.57
N ARG A 54 17.32 -11.88 3.53
CA ARG A 54 15.89 -11.56 3.71
C ARG A 54 15.71 -10.06 3.83
N THR A 55 14.65 -9.54 3.22
CA THR A 55 14.25 -8.15 3.35
C THR A 55 13.30 -8.00 4.54
N ILE A 56 13.62 -7.07 5.44
CA ILE A 56 12.78 -6.70 6.58
C ILE A 56 12.49 -5.20 6.57
N VAL A 57 11.37 -4.83 7.17
CA VAL A 57 11.06 -3.46 7.59
C VAL A 57 11.17 -3.43 9.11
N GLU A 58 12.09 -2.62 9.62
CA GLU A 58 12.41 -2.51 11.06
C GLU A 58 12.01 -1.14 11.61
N ASP A 59 11.36 -1.14 12.76
CA ASP A 59 11.05 0.05 13.54
C ASP A 59 11.38 -0.19 15.03
N PRO A 60 11.19 0.79 15.93
CA PRO A 60 11.47 0.60 17.35
C PRO A 60 10.62 -0.49 18.05
N SER A 61 9.51 -0.91 17.46
CA SER A 61 8.62 -1.95 18.00
C SER A 61 9.01 -3.37 17.55
N GLY A 62 9.77 -3.48 16.45
CA GLY A 62 10.31 -4.74 15.97
C GLY A 62 10.57 -4.76 14.46
N ALA A 63 10.68 -5.97 13.93
CA ALA A 63 10.89 -6.21 12.50
C ALA A 63 9.73 -7.01 11.91
N VAL A 64 9.43 -6.73 10.64
CA VAL A 64 8.49 -7.49 9.81
C VAL A 64 9.21 -7.93 8.55
N ARG A 65 9.14 -9.21 8.23
CA ARG A 65 9.76 -9.75 7.01
C ARG A 65 8.85 -9.52 5.81
N ILE A 66 9.40 -8.94 4.75
CA ILE A 66 8.67 -8.69 3.53
C ILE A 66 8.75 -9.90 2.61
N VAL A 67 7.60 -10.32 2.09
CA VAL A 67 7.49 -11.39 1.09
C VAL A 67 6.48 -11.01 0.00
N GLY A 68 6.48 -11.76 -1.09
CA GLY A 68 5.52 -11.58 -2.18
C GLY A 68 6.03 -10.68 -3.31
N PRO A 69 5.14 -10.17 -4.17
CA PRO A 69 5.51 -9.54 -5.45
C PRO A 69 6.41 -8.31 -5.30
N TYR A 70 6.18 -7.50 -4.25
CA TYR A 70 6.92 -6.26 -4.03
C TYR A 70 8.24 -6.43 -3.27
N GLU A 71 8.58 -7.65 -2.82
CA GLU A 71 9.83 -7.90 -2.09
C GLU A 71 11.06 -7.48 -2.92
N SER A 72 11.06 -7.77 -4.22
CA SER A 72 12.17 -7.42 -5.11
C SER A 72 12.34 -5.92 -5.35
N GLU A 73 11.28 -5.11 -5.22
CA GLU A 73 11.35 -3.66 -5.27
C GLU A 73 11.78 -3.09 -3.92
N ILE A 74 11.15 -3.54 -2.83
CA ILE A 74 11.43 -3.08 -1.47
C ILE A 74 12.86 -3.44 -1.06
N SER A 75 13.39 -4.60 -1.45
CA SER A 75 14.77 -5.01 -1.16
C SER A 75 15.84 -4.05 -1.73
N ARG A 76 15.50 -3.24 -2.73
CA ARG A 76 16.38 -2.22 -3.33
C ARG A 76 16.38 -0.90 -2.55
N LEU A 77 15.53 -0.79 -1.54
CA LEU A 77 15.33 0.40 -0.73
C LEU A 77 16.06 0.33 0.61
N VAL A 78 17.12 -0.47 0.74
CA VAL A 78 17.91 -0.56 1.99
C VAL A 78 18.29 0.83 2.50
N GLY A 79 17.94 1.11 3.75
CA GLY A 79 18.15 2.41 4.39
C GLY A 79 17.01 3.42 4.22
N ALA A 80 16.11 3.22 3.25
CA ALA A 80 14.92 4.06 3.10
C ALA A 80 13.86 3.72 4.15
N ARG A 81 13.08 4.74 4.52
CA ARG A 81 11.86 4.56 5.33
C ARG A 81 10.68 4.31 4.39
N VAL A 82 9.96 3.22 4.62
CA VAL A 82 8.82 2.80 3.80
C VAL A 82 7.62 2.51 4.67
N GLN A 83 6.44 2.56 4.06
CA GLN A 83 5.21 1.95 4.55
C GLN A 83 4.84 0.83 3.59
N ALA A 84 4.89 -0.42 4.04
CA ALA A 84 4.42 -1.57 3.28
C ALA A 84 3.01 -1.94 3.74
N VAL A 85 2.14 -2.25 2.79
CA VAL A 85 0.77 -2.69 3.04
C VAL A 85 0.58 -4.10 2.49
N GLY A 86 -0.21 -4.93 3.18
CA GLY A 86 -0.40 -6.32 2.77
C GLY A 86 -1.18 -7.13 3.79
N VAL A 87 -0.90 -8.44 3.82
CA VAL A 87 -1.50 -9.37 4.78
C VAL A 87 -0.40 -10.05 5.56
N ILE A 88 -0.50 -10.03 6.90
CA ILE A 88 0.38 -10.77 7.79
C ILE A 88 -0.02 -12.25 7.80
N ASP A 89 0.94 -13.12 7.55
CA ASP A 89 0.77 -14.55 7.76
C ASP A 89 0.78 -14.84 9.27
N SER A 90 -0.40 -15.14 9.83
CA SER A 90 -0.53 -15.42 11.27
C SER A 90 0.28 -16.65 11.71
N ALA A 91 0.56 -17.61 10.83
CA ALA A 91 1.38 -18.79 11.14
C ALA A 91 2.88 -18.46 11.27
N SER A 92 3.29 -17.25 10.84
CA SER A 92 4.66 -16.77 10.95
C SER A 92 4.93 -15.95 12.23
N ARG A 93 3.89 -15.69 13.04
CA ARG A 93 4.04 -14.97 14.32
C ARG A 93 4.95 -15.76 15.26
N GLY A 94 5.88 -15.07 15.91
CA GLY A 94 6.86 -15.68 16.83
C GLY A 94 8.13 -16.22 16.17
N ARG A 95 8.30 -16.05 14.85
CA ARG A 95 9.59 -16.31 14.19
C ARG A 95 10.64 -15.29 14.64
N ALA A 96 11.91 -15.70 14.58
CA ALA A 96 13.05 -14.90 15.04
C ALA A 96 13.16 -13.50 14.37
N MET A 97 12.59 -13.31 13.18
CA MET A 97 12.64 -12.05 12.42
C MET A 97 11.30 -11.31 12.37
N GLY A 98 10.37 -11.68 13.26
CA GLY A 98 9.01 -11.19 13.26
C GLY A 98 8.11 -11.89 12.22
N PRO A 99 6.86 -11.43 12.08
CA PRO A 99 5.90 -12.00 11.15
C PRO A 99 6.28 -11.69 9.69
N ASP A 100 5.76 -12.53 8.78
CA ASP A 100 5.84 -12.36 7.35
C ASP A 100 4.66 -11.50 6.88
N LEU A 101 4.94 -10.38 6.22
CA LEU A 101 3.96 -9.56 5.52
C LEU A 101 4.07 -9.81 4.02
N ARG A 102 3.00 -10.38 3.44
CA ARG A 102 2.86 -10.51 1.99
C ARG A 102 2.43 -9.16 1.43
N ALA A 103 3.39 -8.40 0.92
CA ALA A 103 3.17 -7.04 0.47
C ALA A 103 2.30 -7.01 -0.79
N SER A 104 1.26 -6.19 -0.76
CA SER A 104 0.39 -5.84 -1.90
C SER A 104 0.61 -4.40 -2.38
N GLY A 105 1.43 -3.62 -1.68
CA GLY A 105 1.85 -2.28 -2.08
C GLY A 105 2.85 -1.71 -1.09
N TYR A 106 3.46 -0.58 -1.44
CA TYR A 106 4.30 0.19 -0.54
C TYR A 106 4.38 1.65 -0.96
N THR A 107 4.73 2.50 0.00
CA THR A 107 5.05 3.91 -0.21
C THR A 107 6.43 4.20 0.36
N ILE A 108 7.25 4.93 -0.40
CA ILE A 108 8.54 5.42 0.09
C ILE A 108 8.29 6.73 0.84
N LEU A 109 8.52 6.71 2.14
CA LEU A 109 8.31 7.88 3.00
C LEU A 109 9.51 8.82 2.95
N SER A 110 10.73 8.26 2.99
CA SER A 110 11.96 9.03 2.88
C SER A 110 13.16 8.20 2.45
N VAL A 111 14.10 8.81 1.73
CA VAL A 111 15.43 8.28 1.45
C VAL A 111 16.45 9.30 1.94
N ASP A 112 17.27 8.91 2.92
CA ASP A 112 18.24 9.80 3.59
C ASP A 112 17.64 11.14 4.03
N GLY A 113 16.42 11.11 4.58
CA GLY A 113 15.70 12.29 5.07
C GLY A 113 14.87 13.06 4.04
N ASP A 114 15.08 12.84 2.74
CA ASP A 114 14.30 13.51 1.69
C ASP A 114 13.08 12.67 1.26
N ARG A 115 11.97 13.33 0.93
CA ARG A 115 10.78 12.68 0.36
C ARG A 115 10.95 12.55 -1.15
N PRO A 116 11.06 11.33 -1.71
CA PRO A 116 11.22 11.16 -3.15
C PRO A 116 9.87 11.20 -3.88
N THR A 117 9.94 11.55 -5.16
CA THR A 117 8.86 11.28 -6.12
C THR A 117 9.09 9.89 -6.74
N VAL A 118 8.05 9.06 -6.78
CA VAL A 118 8.09 7.72 -7.35
C VAL A 118 7.28 7.69 -8.64
N GLY A 119 7.82 7.07 -9.67
CA GLY A 119 7.11 6.91 -10.93
C GLY A 119 7.91 6.15 -11.96
N TYR A 120 7.36 6.05 -13.14
CA TYR A 120 8.02 5.46 -14.29
C TYR A 120 8.75 6.54 -15.09
N LEU A 121 10.04 6.33 -15.34
CA LEU A 121 10.81 7.22 -16.19
C LEU A 121 10.34 7.13 -17.64
N ARG A 122 10.05 8.28 -18.23
CA ARG A 122 9.59 8.44 -19.60
C ARG A 122 10.37 9.55 -20.29
N ARG A 123 10.33 9.50 -21.63
CA ARG A 123 10.88 10.52 -22.52
C ARG A 123 9.79 10.93 -23.51
N SER A 124 9.60 12.22 -23.69
CA SER A 124 8.69 12.76 -24.71
C SER A 124 9.29 12.64 -26.10
N ASP A 125 8.49 12.85 -27.13
CA ASP A 125 8.96 12.90 -28.53
C ASP A 125 9.91 14.08 -28.78
N ALA A 126 9.76 15.17 -28.00
CA ALA A 126 10.67 16.32 -28.02
C ALA A 126 12.00 16.04 -27.31
N GLY A 127 12.10 14.91 -26.59
CA GLY A 127 13.32 14.45 -25.93
C GLY A 127 13.40 14.77 -24.44
N ASP A 128 12.42 15.47 -23.87
CA ASP A 128 12.36 15.83 -22.45
C ASP A 128 12.03 14.63 -21.57
N PHE A 129 12.57 14.61 -20.34
CA PHE A 129 12.33 13.55 -19.37
C PHE A 129 11.27 13.93 -18.35
N PHE A 130 10.46 12.95 -17.96
CA PHE A 130 9.46 13.11 -16.91
C PHE A 130 9.22 11.78 -16.18
N LEU A 131 8.70 11.87 -14.96
CA LEU A 131 8.16 10.71 -14.23
C LEU A 131 6.65 10.67 -14.41
N ARG A 132 6.12 9.54 -14.90
CA ARG A 132 4.70 9.20 -14.80
C ARG A 132 4.46 8.52 -13.46
N THR A 133 3.84 9.21 -12.52
CA THR A 133 3.44 8.67 -11.21
C THR A 133 2.38 7.57 -11.36
N GLU A 134 2.20 6.73 -10.33
CA GLU A 134 1.16 5.69 -10.36
C GLU A 134 -0.26 6.30 -10.35
N GLU A 135 -0.40 7.51 -9.82
CA GLU A 135 -1.63 8.32 -9.86
C GLU A 135 -1.88 8.96 -11.24
N GLY A 136 -0.95 8.79 -12.19
CA GLY A 136 -1.10 9.26 -13.57
C GLY A 136 -0.60 10.68 -13.84
N HIS A 137 -0.07 11.39 -12.85
CA HIS A 137 0.54 12.70 -13.02
C HIS A 137 1.91 12.62 -13.68
N ASP A 138 2.23 13.61 -14.53
CA ASP A 138 3.56 13.82 -15.09
C ASP A 138 4.35 14.84 -14.28
N VAL A 139 5.53 14.44 -13.82
CA VAL A 139 6.47 15.31 -13.12
C VAL A 139 7.68 15.57 -14.03
N PRO A 140 7.86 16.78 -14.57
CA PRO A 140 8.98 17.08 -15.47
C PRO A 140 10.31 17.04 -14.71
N LEU A 141 11.36 16.56 -15.39
CA LEU A 141 12.73 16.53 -14.88
C LEU A 141 13.57 17.47 -15.75
N SER A 142 14.11 18.55 -15.16
CA SER A 142 14.86 19.55 -15.93
C SER A 142 16.26 19.10 -16.32
N SER A 143 16.82 18.10 -15.63
CA SER A 143 18.08 17.47 -15.98
C SER A 143 18.14 16.04 -15.47
N VAL A 144 18.63 15.13 -16.32
CA VAL A 144 18.74 13.69 -16.08
C VAL A 144 20.12 13.24 -16.53
N SER A 145 20.85 12.49 -15.68
CA SER A 145 22.15 11.94 -16.05
C SER A 145 22.00 10.89 -17.17
N SER A 146 23.05 10.67 -17.98
CA SER A 146 23.02 9.65 -19.03
C SER A 146 22.67 8.26 -18.48
N ALA A 147 23.24 7.89 -17.33
CA ALA A 147 22.95 6.62 -16.67
C ALA A 147 21.48 6.44 -16.28
N LEU A 148 20.78 7.51 -15.89
CA LEU A 148 19.33 7.45 -15.64
C LEU A 148 18.54 7.51 -16.95
N ALA A 149 18.98 8.30 -17.93
CA ALA A 149 18.35 8.38 -19.26
C ALA A 149 18.32 7.01 -19.97
N ASP A 150 19.33 6.16 -19.75
CA ASP A 150 19.37 4.79 -20.28
C ASP A 150 18.35 3.83 -19.62
N GLN A 151 17.62 4.30 -18.60
CA GLN A 151 16.61 3.54 -17.86
C GLN A 151 15.17 3.96 -18.20
N VAL A 152 14.94 4.62 -19.35
CA VAL A 152 13.56 4.90 -19.81
C VAL A 152 12.75 3.59 -19.81
N GLY A 153 11.56 3.62 -19.21
CA GLY A 153 10.76 2.42 -18.94
C GLY A 153 10.74 2.02 -17.47
N ALA A 154 11.86 2.21 -16.76
CA ALA A 154 12.04 1.77 -15.38
C ALA A 154 11.12 2.50 -14.39
N LYS A 155 10.73 1.79 -13.32
CA LYS A 155 10.16 2.41 -12.11
C LYS A 155 11.32 2.91 -11.25
N VAL A 156 11.29 4.18 -10.88
CA VAL A 156 12.35 4.85 -10.13
C VAL A 156 11.78 5.70 -9.01
N TRP A 157 12.61 5.96 -8.00
CA TRP A 157 12.41 7.07 -7.08
C TRP A 157 13.43 8.16 -7.40
N VAL A 158 13.05 9.42 -7.26
CA VAL A 158 13.88 10.58 -7.58
C VAL A 158 13.73 11.63 -6.49
N VAL A 159 14.85 12.25 -6.12
CA VAL A 159 14.90 13.51 -5.37
C VAL A 159 15.46 14.58 -6.32
N THR A 160 14.72 15.66 -6.52
CA THR A 160 15.16 16.80 -7.34
C THR A 160 15.67 17.94 -6.47
N ASN A 161 16.53 18.78 -7.04
CA ASN A 161 16.85 20.08 -6.44
C ASN A 161 15.75 21.11 -6.72
N ALA A 162 15.94 22.35 -6.25
CA ALA A 162 14.99 23.45 -6.45
C ALA A 162 14.72 23.81 -7.92
N GLN A 163 15.63 23.46 -8.83
CA GLN A 163 15.50 23.68 -10.27
C GLN A 163 14.86 22.49 -11.01
N GLY A 164 14.43 21.44 -10.29
CA GLY A 164 13.84 20.22 -10.88
C GLY A 164 14.86 19.26 -11.49
N ALA A 165 16.17 19.49 -11.28
CA ALA A 165 17.21 18.60 -11.76
C ALA A 165 17.33 17.41 -10.82
N VAL A 166 17.52 16.21 -11.37
CA VAL A 166 17.68 14.99 -10.56
C VAL A 166 18.96 15.09 -9.75
N ALA A 167 18.83 15.20 -8.44
CA ALA A 167 19.97 15.20 -7.52
C ALA A 167 20.35 13.77 -7.13
N ARG A 168 19.34 12.92 -6.85
CA ARG A 168 19.51 11.53 -6.45
C ARG A 168 18.38 10.66 -6.99
N TYR A 169 18.67 9.40 -7.25
CA TYR A 169 17.67 8.45 -7.73
C TYR A 169 18.03 7.02 -7.35
N GLY A 170 17.06 6.12 -7.47
CA GLY A 170 17.27 4.69 -7.44
C GLY A 170 16.27 3.95 -8.33
N ILE A 171 16.71 2.81 -8.86
CA ILE A 171 15.91 1.98 -9.76
C ILE A 171 15.19 0.91 -8.94
N LEU A 172 13.85 0.95 -8.97
CA LEU A 172 12.97 0.00 -8.28
C LEU A 172 12.70 -1.21 -9.16
N LYS A 173 12.41 -0.97 -10.45
CA LYS A 173 12.12 -2.00 -11.44
C LYS A 173 12.73 -1.61 -12.77
N ARG A 174 13.43 -2.53 -13.42
CA ARG A 174 14.00 -2.32 -14.76
C ARG A 174 12.89 -2.21 -15.83
N PRO A 175 13.19 -1.60 -16.98
CA PRO A 175 12.24 -1.48 -18.10
C PRO A 175 11.63 -2.82 -18.53
#